data_AF-A0A662FDX7-F1
#
_entry.id   AF-A0A662FDX7-F1
#
_cell.length_a   1.000
_cell.length_b   1.000
_cell.length_c   1.000
_cell.angle_alpha   90.00
_cell.angle_beta   90.00
_cell.angle_gamma   90.00
#
_symmetry.space_group_name_H-M   'P 1'
#
loop_
_entity.id
_entity.type
_entity.pdbx_description
1 polymer ?
#
loop_
_entity_poly.entity_id
_entity_poly.type
_entity_poly.pdbx_seq_one_letter_code
_entity_poly.pdbx_strand_id
1 'polypeptide(L)'
;MREKRLPYNIAVFGLEELLYQAEDIEEISRYISNLLQDAANFLVRGNYIIQIVIEGELFVVETYERPRVKYKNKEFLLYPIFGKVKQVDLKHFIAPLNLQS
;
A
#
# COMPACT_ATOMS: atom_id res chain seq x y z
N MET A 1 -13.12 20.56 17.45
CA MET A 1 -11.75 20.43 16.91
C MET A 1 -11.77 20.93 15.47
N ARG A 2 -10.80 21.75 15.04
CA ARG A 2 -10.70 22.14 13.62
C ARG A 2 -10.24 20.91 12.85
N GLU A 3 -11.15 20.23 12.17
CA GLU A 3 -10.79 19.22 11.17
C GLU A 3 -9.96 19.90 10.08
N LYS A 4 -8.63 19.72 10.13
CA LYS A 4 -7.78 20.03 8.98
C LYS A 4 -8.24 19.08 7.87
N ARG A 5 -8.94 19.62 6.86
CA ARG A 5 -9.28 18.85 5.66
C ARG A 5 -7.98 18.37 5.03
N LEU A 6 -7.80 17.05 4.98
CA LEU A 6 -6.71 16.45 4.23
C LEU A 6 -6.96 16.67 2.74
N PRO A 7 -5.91 16.82 1.92
CA PRO A 7 -6.09 16.83 0.47
C PRO A 7 -6.71 15.50 0.03
N TYR A 8 -7.61 15.54 -0.95
CA TYR A 8 -8.25 14.33 -1.48
C TYR A 8 -7.24 13.34 -2.07
N ASN A 9 -6.12 13.84 -2.59
CA ASN A 9 -5.03 13.03 -3.12
C ASN A 9 -3.81 13.18 -2.20
N ILE A 10 -3.39 12.07 -1.60
CA ILE A 10 -2.22 12.00 -0.73
C ILE A 10 -1.22 11.06 -1.39
N ALA A 11 -0.02 11.56 -1.67
CA ALA A 11 1.10 10.72 -2.08
C ALA A 11 1.95 10.39 -0.85
N VAL A 12 2.23 9.11 -0.66
CA VAL A 12 3.09 8.56 0.40
C VAL A 12 4.31 7.94 -0.25
N PHE A 13 5.48 8.27 0.28
CA PHE A 13 6.78 7.82 -0.22
C PHE A 13 7.51 7.04 0.86
N GLY A 14 8.48 6.20 0.45
CA GLY A 14 9.40 5.53 1.37
C GLY A 14 8.85 4.28 2.03
N LEU A 15 7.80 3.65 1.47
CA LEU A 15 7.31 2.37 1.97
C LEU A 15 8.41 1.29 1.86
N GLU A 16 9.10 1.24 0.74
CA GLU A 16 10.18 0.31 0.46
C GLU A 16 11.40 0.53 1.38
N GLU A 17 11.73 1.78 1.73
CA GLU A 17 12.79 2.07 2.70
C GLU A 17 12.38 1.62 4.11
N LEU A 18 11.12 1.87 4.50
CA LEU A 18 10.58 1.38 5.76
C LEU A 18 10.66 -0.16 5.85
N LEU A 19 10.23 -0.86 4.80
CA LEU A 19 10.31 -2.33 4.75
C LEU A 19 11.76 -2.83 4.71
N TYR A 20 12.66 -2.08 4.09
CA TYR A 20 14.08 -2.42 4.02
C TYR A 20 14.77 -2.36 5.38
N GLN A 21 14.40 -1.38 6.20
CA GLN A 21 14.95 -1.12 7.54
C GLN A 21 14.26 -1.90 8.66
N ALA A 22 13.08 -2.47 8.42
CA ALA A 22 12.33 -3.21 9.42
C ALA A 22 13.07 -4.47 9.89
N GLU A 23 13.13 -4.66 11.22
CA GLU A 23 13.65 -5.89 11.83
C GLU A 23 12.69 -7.07 11.57
N ASP A 24 11.38 -6.83 11.71
CA ASP A 24 10.32 -7.77 11.37
C ASP A 24 9.39 -7.16 10.30
N ILE A 25 9.56 -7.64 9.07
CA ILE A 25 8.78 -7.20 7.90
C ILE A 25 7.33 -7.63 8.02
N GLU A 26 7.04 -8.79 8.62
CA GLU A 26 5.67 -9.29 8.77
C GLU A 26 4.89 -8.46 9.78
N GLU A 27 5.52 -8.11 10.91
CA GLU A 27 4.94 -7.26 11.93
C GLU A 27 4.61 -5.87 11.38
N ILE A 28 5.56 -5.19 10.74
CA ILE A 28 5.32 -3.85 10.19
C ILE A 28 4.27 -3.89 9.07
N SER A 29 4.27 -4.93 8.24
CA SER A 29 3.28 -5.07 7.16
C SER A 29 1.87 -5.24 7.73
N ARG A 30 1.72 -6.06 8.77
CA ARG A 30 0.45 -6.24 9.48
C ARG A 30 -0.01 -4.96 10.15
N TYR A 31 0.92 -4.24 10.78
CA TYR A 31 0.64 -2.94 11.38
C TYR A 31 0.09 -1.93 10.37
N ILE A 32 0.74 -1.79 9.21
CA ILE A 32 0.28 -0.88 8.14
C ILE A 32 -1.09 -1.33 7.60
N SER A 33 -1.28 -2.64 7.39
CA SER A 33 -2.56 -3.20 6.94
C SER A 33 -3.70 -2.86 7.91
N ASN A 34 -3.48 -3.07 9.22
CA ASN A 34 -4.46 -2.73 10.26
C ASN A 34 -4.76 -1.23 10.30
N LEU A 35 -3.74 -0.37 10.17
CA LEU A 35 -3.92 1.07 10.14
C LEU A 35 -4.81 1.52 8.95
N LEU A 36 -4.60 0.92 7.77
CA LEU A 36 -5.42 1.18 6.59
C LEU A 36 -6.85 0.64 6.76
N GLN A 37 -7.01 -0.52 7.39
CA GLN A 37 -8.31 -1.11 7.74
C GLN A 37 -9.10 -0.24 8.72
N ASP A 38 -8.47 0.25 9.78
CA ASP A 38 -9.12 1.11 10.76
C ASP A 38 -9.57 2.44 10.14
N ALA A 39 -8.80 2.95 9.15
CA ALA A 39 -9.12 4.17 8.42
C ALA A 39 -10.12 3.96 7.26
N ALA A 40 -10.45 2.72 6.88
CA ALA A 40 -11.30 2.34 5.73
C ALA A 40 -12.50 3.26 5.52
N ASN A 41 -13.33 3.33 6.56
CA ASN A 41 -14.63 3.95 6.52
C ASN A 41 -14.51 5.47 6.32
N PHE A 42 -13.49 6.08 6.91
CA PHE A 42 -13.19 7.50 6.73
C PHE A 42 -12.70 7.77 5.31
N LEU A 43 -11.77 6.95 4.81
CA LEU A 43 -11.18 7.09 3.48
C LEU A 43 -12.25 6.96 2.37
N VAL A 44 -13.12 5.95 2.48
CA VAL A 44 -14.22 5.72 1.53
C VAL A 44 -15.25 6.84 1.58
N ARG A 45 -15.71 7.25 2.77
CA ARG A 45 -16.72 8.35 2.89
C ARG A 45 -16.21 9.68 2.35
N GLY A 46 -14.91 9.95 2.53
CA GLY A 46 -14.29 11.17 2.06
C GLY A 46 -13.83 11.16 0.60
N ASN A 47 -13.97 10.03 -0.10
CA ASN A 47 -13.43 9.81 -1.45
C ASN A 47 -11.93 10.17 -1.53
N TYR A 48 -11.15 9.76 -0.53
CA TYR A 48 -9.71 9.98 -0.52
C TYR A 48 -8.99 8.95 -1.41
N ILE A 49 -7.99 9.41 -2.13
CA ILE A 49 -7.07 8.59 -2.92
C ILE A 49 -5.69 8.66 -2.24
N ILE A 50 -5.21 7.50 -1.79
CA ILE A 50 -3.85 7.34 -1.28
C ILE A 50 -3.02 6.71 -2.39
N GLN A 51 -1.99 7.42 -2.84
CA GLN A 51 -1.02 6.95 -3.80
C GLN A 51 0.24 6.55 -3.06
N ILE A 52 0.59 5.27 -3.14
CA ILE A 52 1.87 4.78 -2.62
C ILE A 52 2.87 4.84 -3.78
N VAL A 53 3.84 5.73 -3.65
CA VAL A 53 4.90 5.88 -4.65
C VAL A 53 6.02 4.93 -4.30
N ILE A 54 6.43 4.14 -5.29
CA ILE A 54 7.48 3.14 -5.19
C ILE A 54 8.69 3.61 -6.00
N GLU A 55 9.83 3.82 -5.35
CA GLU A 55 11.10 4.17 -6.01
C GLU A 55 11.86 2.95 -6.57
N GLY A 56 11.38 1.73 -6.26
CA GLY A 56 11.91 0.46 -6.76
C GLY A 56 11.17 -0.11 -7.98
N GLU A 57 11.50 -1.36 -8.33
CA GLU A 57 10.80 -2.08 -9.39
C GLU A 57 9.60 -2.84 -8.79
N LEU A 58 8.38 -2.45 -9.20
CA LEU A 58 7.14 -3.12 -8.81
C LEU A 58 6.82 -4.23 -9.81
N PHE A 59 6.66 -5.45 -9.31
CA PHE A 59 6.26 -6.62 -10.08
C PHE A 59 4.98 -7.19 -9.50
N VAL A 60 4.02 -7.52 -10.37
CA VAL A 60 2.83 -8.28 -9.98
C VAL A 60 2.92 -9.65 -10.61
N VAL A 61 2.86 -10.68 -9.78
CA VAL A 61 2.75 -12.05 -10.30
C VAL A 61 1.32 -12.24 -10.77
N GLU A 62 1.13 -12.16 -12.09
CA GLU A 62 -0.17 -12.14 -12.79
C GLU A 62 -1.12 -13.28 -12.34
N THR A 63 -0.57 -14.46 -12.05
CA THR A 63 -1.35 -15.62 -11.61
C THR A 63 -2.02 -15.45 -10.25
N TYR A 64 -1.48 -14.60 -9.37
CA TYR A 64 -1.99 -14.44 -8.00
C TYR A 64 -2.31 -13.00 -7.62
N GLU A 65 -2.06 -12.05 -8.52
CA GLU A 65 -2.21 -10.60 -8.29
C GLU A 65 -1.47 -10.12 -7.03
N ARG A 66 -0.36 -10.81 -6.68
CA ARG A 66 0.42 -10.51 -5.47
C ARG A 66 1.55 -9.55 -5.81
N PRO A 67 1.47 -8.28 -5.34
CA PRO A 67 2.50 -7.30 -5.63
C PRO A 67 3.78 -7.59 -4.84
N ARG A 68 4.91 -7.38 -5.51
CA ARG A 68 6.26 -7.42 -4.95
C ARG A 68 7.02 -6.18 -5.37
N VAL A 69 7.78 -5.61 -4.46
CA VAL A 69 8.72 -4.55 -4.78
C VAL A 69 10.13 -5.05 -4.61
N LYS A 70 10.97 -4.84 -5.62
CA LYS A 70 12.41 -5.00 -5.53
C LYS A 70 13.02 -3.64 -5.23
N TYR A 71 13.71 -3.55 -4.10
CA TYR A 71 14.35 -2.33 -3.66
C TYR A 71 15.75 -2.64 -3.12
N LYS A 72 16.75 -1.95 -3.67
CA LYS A 72 18.17 -2.27 -3.47
C LYS A 72 18.43 -3.76 -3.79
N ASN A 73 18.90 -4.53 -2.82
CA ASN A 73 19.23 -5.95 -2.94
C ASN A 73 18.18 -6.88 -2.30
N LYS A 74 16.98 -6.38 -1.97
CA LYS A 74 15.92 -7.15 -1.34
C LYS A 74 14.63 -7.10 -2.16
N GLU A 75 13.84 -8.16 -2.05
CA GLU A 75 12.48 -8.23 -2.58
C GLU A 75 11.49 -8.32 -1.41
N PHE A 76 10.41 -7.55 -1.48
CA PHE A 76 9.38 -7.49 -0.45
C PHE A 76 8.03 -7.83 -1.05
N LEU A 77 7.28 -8.70 -0.37
CA LEU A 77 5.89 -8.99 -0.73
C LEU A 77 5.00 -7.88 -0.14
N LEU A 78 4.28 -7.16 -0.99
CA LEU A 78 3.34 -6.11 -0.56
C LEU A 78 1.92 -6.65 -0.28
N TYR A 79 1.67 -7.93 -0.61
CA TYR A 79 0.39 -8.60 -0.36
C TYR A 79 -0.10 -8.52 1.10
N PRO A 80 0.76 -8.67 2.15
CA PRO A 80 0.29 -8.52 3.53
C PRO A 80 -0.23 -7.11 3.87
N ILE A 81 0.18 -6.10 3.10
CA ILE A 81 -0.24 -4.71 3.30
C ILE A 81 -1.49 -4.39 2.49
N PHE A 82 -1.46 -4.68 1.19
CA PHE A 82 -2.49 -4.23 0.24
C PHE A 82 -3.40 -5.33 -0.28
N GLY A 83 -3.13 -6.58 0.07
CA GLY A 83 -3.80 -7.74 -0.53
C GLY A 83 -3.45 -7.90 -2.01
N LYS A 84 -4.43 -8.38 -2.79
CA LYS A 84 -4.30 -8.49 -4.24
C LYS A 84 -4.39 -7.10 -4.87
N VAL A 85 -3.63 -6.86 -5.93
CA VAL A 85 -3.73 -5.62 -6.70
C VAL A 85 -4.04 -5.91 -8.16
N LYS A 86 -4.88 -5.07 -8.75
CA LYS A 86 -5.20 -5.12 -10.17
C LYS A 86 -4.38 -4.08 -10.92
N GLN A 87 -3.72 -4.49 -12.00
CA GLN A 87 -3.04 -3.57 -12.89
C GLN A 87 -4.05 -2.76 -13.69
N VAL A 88 -3.87 -1.44 -13.72
CA VAL A 88 -4.72 -0.52 -14.50
C VAL A 88 -3.97 -0.01 -15.73
N ASP A 89 -2.67 0.21 -15.61
CA ASP A 89 -1.78 0.47 -16.74
C ASP A 89 -0.35 -0.02 -16.45
N LEU A 90 0.62 0.28 -17.33
CA LEU A 90 1.99 -0.18 -17.22
C LEU A 90 2.70 0.20 -15.91
N LYS A 91 2.24 1.26 -15.21
CA LYS A 91 2.90 1.80 -14.00
C LYS A 91 1.95 1.94 -12.80
N HIS A 92 0.65 1.76 -13.00
CA HIS A 92 -0.35 1.96 -11.95
C HIS A 92 -1.11 0.68 -11.63
N PHE A 93 -1.20 0.41 -10.34
CA PHE A 93 -1.91 -0.72 -9.76
C PHE A 93 -2.90 -0.19 -8.73
N ILE A 94 -4.07 -0.81 -8.67
CA ILE A 94 -5.10 -0.48 -7.68
C ILE A 94 -5.27 -1.69 -6.78
N ALA A 95 -5.04 -1.47 -5.49
CA ALA A 95 -5.56 -2.35 -4.45
C ALA A 95 -7.04 -2.02 -4.27
N PRO A 96 -7.99 -2.95 -4.47
CA PRO A 96 -9.34 -2.73 -4.02
C PRO A 96 -9.26 -2.49 -2.51
N LEU A 97 -9.90 -1.43 -2.03
CA LEU A 97 -10.09 -1.22 -0.60
C LEU A 97 -11.14 -2.23 -0.08
N ASN A 98 -11.00 -3.51 -0.43
CA ASN A 98 -11.77 -4.61 0.14
C ASN A 98 -11.08 -5.00 1.45
N LEU A 99 -11.26 -4.11 2.42
CA LEU A 99 -10.99 -4.28 3.84
C LEU A 99 -12.09 -5.19 4.44
N GLN A 100 -12.40 -6.29 3.73
CA GLN A 100 -13.29 -7.31 4.23
C GLN A 100 -12.45 -8.34 4.96
N SER A 101 -12.70 -8.33 6.26
CA SER A 101 -12.34 -9.29 7.30
C SER A 101 -12.33 -10.74 6.84
#